data_AF-A0A1I7TFE6-F1
#
_entry.id   AF-A0A1I7TFE6-F1
#
_cell.length_a   1.000
_cell.length_b   1.000
_cell.length_c   1.000
_cell.angle_alpha   90.00
_cell.angle_beta   90.00
_cell.angle_gamma   90.00
#
_symmetry.space_group_name_H-M   'P 1'
#
loop_
_entity.id
_entity.type
_entity.pdbx_description
1 polymer ?
#
loop_
_entity_poly.entity_id
_entity_poly.type
_entity_poly.pdbx_seq_one_letter_code
_entity_poly.pdbx_strand_id
1 'polypeptide(L)'
;MGNDYATVAKETVEGCKNRPVKAGVVFSGLGFLTYAYRTNPTELELLDYLCERRQQLVLVPVSEHNPATTKELVSRDFFLSQNRLHHYNLWFFSLLVASDYNDNLRIYSSQDSNLKDWPWTELWRNIVDVGALGKWFKMDRAFVDYDINTDEINLLPDGEK
;
A
#
# COMPACT_ATOMS: atom_id res chain seq x y z
N MET A 1 -41.75 19.96 2.70
CA MET A 1 -40.46 19.26 2.52
C MET A 1 -39.90 18.68 3.83
N GLY A 2 -39.95 19.36 4.98
CA GLY A 2 -39.42 18.81 6.24
C GLY A 2 -40.12 17.55 6.80
N ASN A 3 -41.42 17.38 6.52
CA ASN A 3 -42.17 16.19 6.97
C ASN A 3 -41.71 14.89 6.29
N ASP A 4 -41.14 14.99 5.09
CA ASP A 4 -40.72 13.84 4.29
C ASP A 4 -39.43 13.23 4.88
N TYR A 5 -38.44 14.07 5.19
CA TYR A 5 -37.22 13.66 5.88
C TYR A 5 -37.48 13.07 7.28
N ALA A 6 -38.44 13.64 8.03
CA ALA A 6 -38.82 13.10 9.34
C ALA A 6 -39.48 11.71 9.24
N THR A 7 -40.23 11.47 8.16
CA THR A 7 -40.86 10.17 7.88
C THR A 7 -39.80 9.14 7.50
N VAL A 8 -38.90 9.48 6.59
CA VAL A 8 -37.76 8.63 6.20
C VAL A 8 -36.89 8.26 7.41
N ALA A 9 -36.62 9.21 8.31
CA ALA A 9 -35.85 8.93 9.52
C ALA A 9 -36.57 7.93 10.45
N LYS A 10 -37.88 8.08 10.66
CA LYS A 10 -38.68 7.15 11.46
C LYS A 10 -38.72 5.75 10.83
N GLU A 11 -38.96 5.67 9.54
CA GLU A 11 -38.99 4.40 8.79
C GLU A 11 -37.63 3.71 8.79
N THR A 12 -36.54 4.47 8.74
CA THR A 12 -35.18 3.93 8.84
C THR A 12 -34.93 3.30 10.21
N VAL A 13 -35.33 3.98 11.29
CA VAL A 13 -35.20 3.45 12.66
C VAL A 13 -36.04 2.18 12.83
N GLU A 14 -37.27 2.19 12.33
CA GLU A 14 -38.16 1.03 12.39
C GLU A 14 -37.64 -0.14 11.54
N GLY A 15 -37.10 0.15 10.35
CA GLY A 15 -36.42 -0.82 9.49
C GLY A 15 -35.21 -1.46 10.14
N CYS A 16 -34.40 -0.69 10.86
CA CYS A 16 -33.26 -1.19 11.65
C CYS A 16 -33.71 -2.13 12.78
N LYS A 17 -34.80 -1.78 13.49
CA LYS A 17 -35.37 -2.61 14.55
C LYS A 17 -35.97 -3.92 14.02
N ASN A 18 -36.61 -3.86 12.86
CA ASN A 18 -37.25 -5.02 12.22
C ASN A 18 -36.24 -6.01 11.62
N ARG A 19 -35.04 -5.55 11.24
CA ARG A 19 -34.00 -6.38 10.62
C ARG A 19 -32.60 -6.05 11.19
N PRO A 20 -32.33 -6.39 12.46
CA PRO A 20 -31.11 -5.97 13.16
C PRO A 20 -29.83 -6.50 12.50
N VAL A 21 -29.86 -7.72 11.94
CA VAL A 21 -28.70 -8.30 11.25
C VAL A 21 -28.33 -7.50 9.99
N LYS A 22 -29.33 -7.13 9.17
CA LYS A 22 -29.09 -6.35 7.94
C LYS A 22 -28.57 -4.95 8.28
N ALA A 23 -29.16 -4.32 9.29
CA ALA A 23 -28.69 -3.03 9.80
C ALA A 23 -27.24 -3.13 10.30
N GLY A 24 -26.91 -4.17 11.07
CA GLY A 24 -25.56 -4.44 11.56
C GLY A 24 -24.53 -4.50 10.45
N VAL A 25 -24.81 -5.25 9.37
CA VAL A 25 -23.92 -5.36 8.19
C VAL A 25 -23.69 -4.00 7.51
N VAL A 26 -24.74 -3.20 7.35
CA VAL A 26 -24.63 -1.87 6.73
C VAL A 26 -23.81 -0.92 7.60
N PHE A 27 -24.09 -0.87 8.91
CA PHE A 27 -23.33 -0.02 9.84
C PHE A 27 -21.89 -0.48 9.98
N SER A 28 -21.61 -1.79 10.01
CA SER A 28 -20.23 -2.30 10.04
C SER A 28 -19.48 -1.95 8.76
N GLY A 29 -20.13 -2.06 7.60
CA GLY A 29 -19.54 -1.68 6.32
C GLY A 29 -19.22 -0.19 6.25
N LEU A 30 -20.17 0.66 6.68
CA LEU A 30 -19.97 2.11 6.73
C LEU A 30 -18.87 2.49 7.73
N GLY A 31 -18.84 1.86 8.91
CA GLY A 31 -17.78 2.05 9.90
C GLY A 31 -16.41 1.64 9.37
N PHE A 32 -16.32 0.48 8.70
CA PHE A 32 -15.09 0.01 8.07
C PHE A 32 -14.60 0.95 6.97
N LEU A 33 -15.47 1.40 6.06
CA LEU A 33 -15.10 2.35 5.01
C LEU A 33 -14.66 3.70 5.59
N THR A 34 -15.34 4.19 6.63
CA THR A 34 -14.96 5.41 7.34
C THR A 34 -13.57 5.27 7.98
N TYR A 35 -13.32 4.12 8.62
CA TYR A 35 -12.03 3.80 9.21
C TYR A 35 -10.93 3.69 8.15
N ALA A 36 -11.18 2.96 7.05
CA ALA A 36 -10.26 2.82 5.93
C ALA A 36 -9.92 4.17 5.30
N TYR A 37 -10.92 5.04 5.09
CA TYR A 37 -10.71 6.39 4.59
C TYR A 37 -9.82 7.23 5.50
N ARG A 38 -10.05 7.18 6.81
CA ARG A 38 -9.29 7.97 7.79
C ARG A 38 -7.85 7.45 7.98
N THR A 39 -7.65 6.15 7.81
CA THR A 39 -6.35 5.48 7.98
C THR A 39 -5.61 5.28 6.66
N ASN A 40 -6.11 5.86 5.57
CA ASN A 40 -5.48 5.69 4.27
C ASN A 40 -4.14 6.45 4.21
N PRO A 41 -2.99 5.78 3.99
CA PRO A 41 -1.69 6.45 4.05
C PRO A 41 -1.53 7.49 2.94
N THR A 42 -1.10 8.68 3.35
CA THR A 42 -0.72 9.79 2.49
C THR A 42 0.70 9.64 1.94
N GLU A 43 1.06 10.46 0.95
CA GLU A 43 2.42 10.47 0.39
C GLU A 43 3.49 10.88 1.42
N LEU A 44 3.18 11.87 2.27
CA LEU A 44 4.11 12.30 3.33
C LEU A 44 4.34 11.19 4.36
N GLU A 45 3.26 10.52 4.79
CA GLU A 45 3.36 9.36 5.69
C GLU A 45 4.12 8.19 5.06
N LEU A 46 4.02 7.99 3.75
CA LEU A 46 4.84 7.01 3.03
C LEU A 46 6.34 7.35 3.13
N LEU A 47 6.71 8.61 2.91
CA LEU A 47 8.12 9.03 2.95
C LEU A 47 8.68 8.89 4.37
N ASP A 48 7.92 9.31 5.39
CA ASP A 48 8.28 9.12 6.79
C ASP A 48 8.42 7.63 7.13
N TYR A 49 7.46 6.80 6.71
CA TYR A 49 7.50 5.35 6.89
C TYR A 49 8.75 4.72 6.26
N LEU A 50 9.11 5.09 5.02
CA LEU A 50 10.33 4.57 4.38
C LEU A 50 11.60 5.03 5.11
N CYS A 51 11.61 6.25 5.63
CA CYS A 51 12.71 6.76 6.44
C CYS A 51 12.88 5.95 7.74
N GLU A 52 11.78 5.70 8.46
CA GLU A 52 11.77 4.89 9.68
C GLU A 52 12.25 3.46 9.42
N ARG A 53 11.76 2.82 8.35
CA ARG A 53 12.20 1.48 7.93
C ARG A 53 13.68 1.42 7.59
N ARG A 54 14.21 2.46 6.93
CA ARG A 54 15.66 2.58 6.68
C ARG A 54 16.45 2.70 7.98
N GLN A 55 15.97 3.50 8.92
CA GLN A 55 16.62 3.66 10.20
C GLN A 55 16.64 2.35 11.01
N GLN A 56 15.55 1.58 10.99
CA GLN A 56 15.50 0.25 11.60
C GLN A 56 16.56 -0.69 11.01
N LEU A 57 16.66 -0.75 9.67
CA LEU A 57 17.63 -1.62 8.99
C LEU A 57 19.08 -1.20 9.27
N VAL A 58 19.36 0.10 9.38
CA VAL A 58 20.71 0.63 9.70
C VAL A 58 21.19 0.21 11.10
N LEU A 59 20.29 -0.05 12.04
CA LEU A 59 20.66 -0.51 13.39
C LEU A 59 21.14 -1.96 13.40
N VAL A 60 20.79 -2.74 12.38
CA VAL A 60 21.20 -4.14 12.26
C VAL A 60 22.51 -4.22 11.47
N PRO A 61 23.49 -5.06 11.88
CA PRO A 61 24.68 -5.30 11.08
C PRO A 61 24.35 -5.84 9.70
N VAL A 62 25.10 -5.42 8.67
CA VAL A 62 24.86 -5.82 7.28
C VAL A 62 24.95 -7.35 7.08
N SER A 63 25.70 -8.07 7.92
CA SER A 63 25.77 -9.55 7.88
C SER A 63 24.43 -10.22 8.20
N GLU A 64 23.60 -9.59 9.03
CA GLU A 64 22.32 -10.15 9.49
C GLU A 64 21.13 -9.63 8.68
N HIS A 65 21.36 -8.79 7.66
CA HIS A 65 20.28 -8.24 6.86
C HIS A 65 19.59 -9.32 6.06
N ASN A 66 18.27 -9.36 6.13
CA ASN A 66 17.50 -10.18 5.22
C ASN A 66 17.62 -9.64 3.78
N PRO A 67 18.11 -10.44 2.82
CA PRO A 67 18.32 -9.99 1.44
C PRO A 67 17.02 -9.54 0.75
N ALA A 68 15.87 -10.15 1.10
CA ALA A 68 14.58 -9.77 0.56
C ALA A 68 14.16 -8.38 1.05
N THR A 69 14.35 -8.07 2.33
CA THR A 69 14.04 -6.77 2.91
C THR A 69 14.91 -5.67 2.31
N THR A 70 16.22 -5.92 2.25
CA THR A 70 17.19 -4.98 1.66
C THR A 70 16.84 -4.69 0.20
N LYS A 71 16.49 -5.73 -0.58
CA LYS A 71 16.07 -5.56 -1.98
C LYS A 71 14.80 -4.68 -2.10
N GLU A 72 13.80 -4.93 -1.27
CA GLU A 72 12.55 -4.16 -1.30
C GLU A 72 12.75 -2.69 -0.89
N LEU A 73 13.61 -2.42 0.10
CA LEU A 73 13.92 -1.05 0.52
C LEU A 73 14.77 -0.31 -0.53
N VAL A 74 15.86 -0.93 -0.99
CA VAL A 74 16.79 -0.33 -1.99
C VAL A 74 16.08 -0.06 -3.31
N SER A 75 15.21 -0.97 -3.78
CA SER A 75 14.45 -0.75 -5.02
C SER A 75 13.52 0.46 -4.93
N ARG A 76 12.83 0.66 -3.80
CA ARG A 76 11.98 1.85 -3.59
C ARG A 76 12.79 3.13 -3.48
N ASP A 77 13.92 3.10 -2.78
CA ASP A 77 14.85 4.24 -2.70
C ASP A 77 15.37 4.62 -4.09
N PHE A 78 15.68 3.62 -4.91
CA PHE A 78 16.08 3.84 -6.30
C PHE A 78 14.96 4.51 -7.10
N PHE A 79 13.71 4.01 -7.05
CA PHE A 79 12.59 4.64 -7.75
C PHE A 79 12.28 6.06 -7.26
N LEU A 80 12.36 6.30 -5.94
CA LEU A 80 12.20 7.64 -5.37
C LEU A 80 13.29 8.60 -5.86
N SER A 81 14.56 8.19 -5.80
CA SER A 81 15.69 9.02 -6.24
C SER A 81 15.59 9.42 -7.72
N GLN A 82 14.93 8.59 -8.53
CA GLN A 82 14.71 8.84 -9.94
C GLN A 82 13.39 9.54 -10.26
N ASN A 83 12.59 9.88 -9.24
CA ASN A 83 11.23 10.42 -9.39
C ASN A 83 10.35 9.54 -10.30
N ARG A 84 10.40 8.24 -10.04
CA ARG A 84 9.67 7.18 -10.76
C ARG A 84 8.68 6.43 -9.87
N LEU A 85 8.53 6.83 -8.61
CA LEU A 85 7.61 6.20 -7.68
C LEU A 85 6.43 7.13 -7.45
N HIS A 86 5.25 6.66 -7.84
CA HIS A 86 4.02 7.45 -7.81
C HIS A 86 3.07 6.94 -6.73
N HIS A 87 2.55 7.87 -5.94
CA HIS A 87 1.50 7.60 -4.95
C HIS A 87 0.14 7.96 -5.55
N TYR A 88 -0.78 7.00 -5.54
CA TYR A 88 -2.17 7.22 -5.93
C TYR A 88 -3.09 6.95 -4.73
N ASN A 89 -3.90 7.93 -4.36
CA ASN A 89 -4.90 7.81 -3.29
C ASN A 89 -6.27 7.43 -3.88
N LEU A 90 -6.81 6.25 -3.54
CA LEU A 90 -8.12 5.73 -3.98
C LEU A 90 -9.16 5.78 -2.86
N TRP A 91 -9.10 6.81 -2.02
CA TRP A 91 -9.97 7.10 -0.87
C TRP A 91 -9.84 6.10 0.28
N PHE A 92 -10.07 4.81 0.04
CA PHE A 92 -10.03 3.77 1.09
C PHE A 92 -8.70 3.01 1.16
N PHE A 93 -7.88 3.15 0.13
CA PHE A 93 -6.55 2.57 0.03
C PHE A 93 -5.69 3.45 -0.89
N SER A 94 -4.38 3.25 -0.84
CA SER A 94 -3.40 3.92 -1.66
C SER A 94 -2.61 2.88 -2.45
N LEU A 95 -2.20 3.25 -3.66
CA LEU A 95 -1.34 2.45 -4.50
C LEU A 95 0.01 3.14 -4.66
N LEU A 96 1.06 2.34 -4.60
CA LEU A 96 2.42 2.74 -4.92
C LEU A 96 2.79 2.10 -6.25
N VAL A 97 3.07 2.90 -7.26
CA VAL A 97 3.30 2.42 -8.63
C VAL A 97 4.63 2.95 -9.14
N ALA A 98 5.45 2.07 -9.72
CA ALA A 98 6.69 2.47 -10.37
C ALA A 98 6.43 2.83 -11.84
N SER A 99 7.03 3.90 -12.35
CA SER A 99 7.08 4.18 -13.79
C SER A 99 8.38 3.68 -14.40
N ASP A 100 8.37 3.33 -15.68
CA ASP A 100 9.59 2.94 -16.39
C ASP A 100 10.54 4.14 -16.61
N TYR A 101 9.98 5.34 -16.71
CA TYR A 101 10.70 6.58 -16.94
C TYR A 101 10.27 7.67 -15.96
N ASN A 102 11.17 8.61 -15.69
CA ASN A 102 10.84 9.85 -14.97
C ASN A 102 9.90 10.71 -15.84
N ASP A 103 8.90 11.34 -15.22
CA ASP A 103 7.91 12.18 -15.91
C ASP A 103 8.52 13.35 -16.70
N ASN A 104 9.71 13.81 -16.29
CA ASN A 104 10.44 14.89 -16.94
C ASN A 104 11.29 14.40 -18.13
N LEU A 105 11.43 13.08 -18.33
CA LEU A 105 12.28 12.51 -19.37
C LEU A 105 11.54 12.51 -20.72
N ARG A 106 12.08 13.24 -21.70
CA ARG A 106 11.52 13.40 -23.06
C ARG A 106 12.33 12.64 -24.12
N ILE A 107 12.62 11.36 -23.88
CA ILE A 107 13.25 10.49 -24.87
C ILE A 107 12.20 9.85 -25.78
N TYR A 108 12.60 9.43 -26.99
CA TYR A 108 11.66 8.82 -27.96
C TYR A 108 10.84 7.68 -27.33
N SER A 109 11.49 6.79 -26.60
CA SER A 109 10.82 5.63 -25.96
C SER A 109 9.81 6.02 -24.87
N SER A 110 9.92 7.21 -24.28
CA SER A 110 8.96 7.67 -23.27
C SER A 110 7.77 8.43 -23.88
N GLN A 111 7.88 8.91 -25.13
CA GLN A 111 6.85 9.70 -25.79
C GLN A 111 6.03 8.90 -26.81
N ASP A 112 6.60 7.88 -27.44
CA ASP A 112 5.92 7.08 -28.46
C ASP A 112 4.75 6.28 -27.87
N SER A 113 3.53 6.60 -28.28
CA SER A 113 2.31 5.91 -27.84
C SER A 113 2.24 4.47 -28.32
N ASN A 114 2.96 4.11 -29.39
CA ASN A 114 2.96 2.73 -29.91
C ASN A 114 3.84 1.81 -29.07
N LEU A 115 4.78 2.36 -28.30
CA LEU A 115 5.62 1.61 -27.37
C LEU A 115 4.99 1.49 -25.98
N LYS A 116 3.95 2.29 -25.69
CA LYS A 116 3.24 2.23 -24.42
C LYS A 116 2.16 1.16 -24.47
N ASP A 117 2.17 0.33 -23.44
CA ASP A 117 1.07 -0.60 -23.21
C ASP A 117 -0.21 0.15 -22.85
N TRP A 118 -1.32 -0.58 -22.81
CA TRP A 118 -2.58 -0.04 -22.34
C TRP A 118 -2.44 0.48 -20.89
N PRO A 119 -2.94 1.68 -20.54
CA PRO A 119 -2.68 2.31 -19.23
C PRO A 119 -3.05 1.43 -18.03
N TRP A 120 -4.11 0.64 -18.16
CA TRP A 120 -4.52 -0.28 -17.11
C TRP A 120 -3.56 -1.47 -16.97
N THR A 121 -3.05 -2.02 -18.06
CA THR A 121 -2.07 -3.13 -17.99
C THR A 121 -0.73 -2.67 -17.44
N GLU A 122 -0.31 -1.45 -17.79
CA GLU A 122 0.90 -0.83 -17.24
C GLU A 122 0.75 -0.59 -15.74
N LEU A 123 -0.39 -0.03 -15.31
CA LEU A 123 -0.69 0.18 -13.90
C LEU A 123 -0.60 -1.11 -13.09
N TRP A 124 -1.33 -2.17 -13.49
CA TRP A 124 -1.37 -3.45 -12.77
C TRP A 124 -0.01 -4.16 -12.72
N ARG A 125 0.77 -4.08 -13.79
CA ARG A 125 2.12 -4.66 -13.86
C ARG A 125 3.10 -3.95 -12.93
N ASN A 126 2.94 -2.63 -12.79
CA ASN A 126 3.91 -1.79 -12.12
C ASN A 126 3.53 -1.43 -10.67
N ILE A 127 2.50 -2.07 -10.09
CA ILE A 127 2.16 -1.92 -8.68
C ILE A 127 3.31 -2.46 -7.83
N VAL A 128 3.93 -1.56 -7.06
CA VAL A 128 5.00 -1.89 -6.12
C VAL A 128 4.42 -2.30 -4.78
N ASP A 129 3.42 -1.58 -4.28
CA ASP A 129 2.81 -1.83 -2.98
C ASP A 129 1.37 -1.30 -2.89
N VAL A 130 0.62 -1.84 -1.92
CA VAL A 130 -0.73 -1.41 -1.60
C VAL A 130 -0.73 -0.92 -0.15
N GLY A 131 -1.18 0.31 0.05
CA GLY A 131 -1.35 0.93 1.35
C GLY A 131 -2.81 0.86 1.77
N ALA A 132 -3.13 0.26 2.91
CA ALA A 132 -4.45 0.39 3.52
C ALA A 132 -4.37 0.23 5.03
N LEU A 133 -5.34 0.78 5.75
CA LEU A 133 -5.43 0.65 7.22
C LEU A 133 -4.15 1.11 7.94
N GLY A 134 -3.50 2.17 7.44
CA GLY A 134 -2.27 2.74 7.98
C GLY A 134 -1.01 1.90 7.74
N LYS A 135 -1.05 0.91 6.84
CA LYS A 135 0.04 -0.03 6.60
C LYS A 135 0.32 -0.21 5.12
N TRP A 136 1.57 -0.54 4.80
CA TRP A 136 2.01 -0.92 3.46
C TRP A 136 2.26 -2.43 3.44
N PHE A 137 1.37 -3.20 2.79
CA PHE A 137 1.31 -4.65 2.98
C PHE A 137 2.57 -5.38 2.52
N LYS A 138 3.11 -5.03 1.35
CA LYS A 138 4.29 -5.72 0.80
C LYS A 138 5.54 -5.37 1.61
N MET A 139 5.72 -4.09 1.95
CA MET A 139 6.84 -3.66 2.76
C MET A 139 6.78 -4.24 4.17
N ASP A 140 5.64 -4.15 4.86
CA ASP A 140 5.50 -4.71 6.21
C ASP A 140 5.76 -6.22 6.23
N ARG A 141 5.32 -6.95 5.19
CA ARG A 141 5.62 -8.37 5.05
C ARG A 141 7.12 -8.63 4.87
N ALA A 142 7.80 -7.78 4.09
CA ALA A 142 9.25 -7.88 3.91
C ALA A 142 10.01 -7.54 5.20
N PHE A 143 9.43 -6.76 6.12
CA PHE A 143 10.07 -6.31 7.35
C PHE A 143 9.83 -7.21 8.58
N VAL A 144 9.11 -8.33 8.46
CA VAL A 144 8.84 -9.23 9.61
C VAL A 144 10.13 -9.83 10.18
N ASP A 145 10.98 -10.37 9.31
CA ASP A 145 12.24 -11.05 9.67
C ASP A 145 13.43 -10.33 9.04
N TYR A 146 13.49 -9.00 9.18
CA TYR A 146 14.48 -8.15 8.50
C TYR A 146 15.91 -8.31 9.02
N ASP A 147 16.05 -8.85 10.23
CA ASP A 147 17.28 -9.12 10.96
C ASP A 147 17.72 -10.59 10.88
N ILE A 148 17.11 -11.36 9.98
CA ILE A 148 17.46 -12.76 9.72
C ILE A 148 18.03 -12.90 8.30
N ASN A 149 19.32 -13.22 8.22
CA ASN A 149 19.95 -13.50 6.94
C ASN A 149 19.57 -14.90 6.42
N THR A 150 18.55 -14.93 5.56
CA THR A 150 18.08 -16.19 4.94
C THR A 150 19.11 -16.85 4.04
N ASP A 151 20.07 -16.10 3.47
CA ASP A 151 21.13 -16.70 2.63
C ASP A 151 22.06 -17.57 3.47
N GLU A 152 22.40 -17.14 4.69
CA GLU A 152 23.21 -17.94 5.62
C GLU A 152 22.47 -19.19 6.09
N ILE A 153 21.19 -19.08 6.43
CA ILE A 153 20.37 -20.23 6.84
C ILE A 153 20.29 -21.27 5.73
N ASN A 154 20.17 -20.84 4.47
CA ASN A 154 20.10 -21.75 3.34
C ASN A 154 21.40 -22.56 3.13
N LEU A 155 22.54 -22.08 3.62
CA LEU A 155 23.83 -22.77 3.57
C LEU A 155 23.99 -23.83 4.66
N LEU A 156 23.16 -23.80 5.71
CA LEU A 156 23.19 -24.79 6.78
C LEU A 156 22.66 -26.15 6.30
N PRO A 157 23.09 -27.27 6.89
CA PRO A 157 22.49 -28.58 6.62
C PRO A 157 21.04 -28.64 7.12
N ASP A 158 20.19 -29.44 6.48
CA ASP A 158 18.73 -29.46 6.72
C ASP A 158 18.30 -29.80 8.17
N GLY A 159 19.19 -30.33 9.00
CA GLY A 159 18.94 -30.58 10.43
C GLY A 159 19.21 -29.40 11.35
N GLU A 160 19.79 -28.31 10.85
CA GLU A 160 20.21 -27.11 11.58
C GLU A 160 19.55 -25.81 11.05
N LYS A 161 18.68 -25.94 10.03
CA LYS A 161 17.80 -24.87 9.53
C LYS A 161 16.58 -24.70 10.44
#